data_AF-A0A5J6UAK5-F1
#
_entry.id   AF-A0A5J6UAK5-F1
#
_cell.length_a   1.000
_cell.length_b   1.000
_cell.length_c   1.000
_cell.angle_alpha   90.00
_cell.angle_beta   90.00
_cell.angle_gamma   90.00
#
_symmetry.space_group_name_H-M   'P 1'
#
loop_
_entity.id
_entity.type
_entity.pdbx_description
1 polymer ?
#
loop_
_entity_poly.entity_id
_entity_poly.type
_entity_poly.pdbx_seq_one_letter_code
_entity_poly.pdbx_strand_id
1 'polypeptide(L)'
;MNRWLGLTVLCAAVLMTGTGCAGVPSGGQVVTGQPAERAERVDDPYVRLIPVGPDPEWGPAEIVSGFLAASASFDDDHRVAKQYLGPKSRWEPGPRPFVTVIADRIVSPQIVRSENGQATVRISGDQLGTITSDGQYTAAPKEIDLAFQVARTPQGLWRITGLPGGDKAGLILTKDDVDRAMRTVNLYFFAPDRHTLVPNGIFLPVVNRQTLPTQLVRAALDGPTSWLNGAVRSAFPAGTELRGSVDIDNDVATVDLTEAARGGDIERMSAQLGWTLRQLSEIQRWRLRIGGETVTAEGMDATQSVYAWPENSPDGPDAKSKEHQNAYMTGETGALGTLRGDRAHPVAPAVNLSRPAVSPDYSEVAGLGYAHDQVIVAAPVTGAAAPRVLLNAREGGRFTAPSWSPDGTLWTVESTSEGSTLWVRRPGRSPVRAAHWGLGGREVLAFHVARDGVRAAVIVRVDGRPQIQIGRIAHAPDGTLDVGAFLPVSSELQDAVDIAWRDHGTLAVLGRANRDAQTLPFLMPVSGSAITSLGVGSLGEPETITAAPGAPVLIGTRAAGEQKVCRQRSPANTYSAWVCSIAGRDPYYPR
;
A
#
# COMPACT_ATOMS: atom_id res chain seq x y z
N MET A 1 43.42 -72.05 -52.12
CA MET A 1 43.56 -73.18 -51.16
C MET A 1 42.74 -72.88 -49.92
N ASN A 2 41.64 -73.62 -49.73
CA ASN A 2 41.22 -74.20 -48.45
C ASN A 2 41.26 -73.30 -47.18
N ARG A 3 40.10 -72.82 -46.70
CA ARG A 3 39.20 -73.61 -45.85
C ARG A 3 37.93 -72.87 -45.40
N TRP A 4 36.85 -73.55 -45.75
CA TRP A 4 35.48 -73.56 -45.28
C TRP A 4 35.24 -73.58 -43.75
N LEU A 5 34.04 -73.09 -43.40
CA LEU A 5 33.15 -73.38 -42.28
C LEU A 5 33.39 -72.79 -40.87
N GLY A 6 32.37 -72.05 -40.44
CA GLY A 6 32.09 -71.70 -39.04
C GLY A 6 30.79 -70.91 -38.89
N LEU A 7 29.70 -71.41 -39.50
CA LEU A 7 28.36 -70.84 -39.44
C LEU A 7 27.61 -71.43 -38.23
N THR A 8 27.65 -70.79 -37.06
CA THR A 8 26.71 -71.03 -35.95
C THR A 8 26.83 -69.91 -34.92
N VAL A 9 25.71 -69.51 -34.31
CA VAL A 9 25.53 -68.35 -33.40
C VAL A 9 25.20 -67.02 -34.11
N LEU A 10 24.27 -67.11 -35.08
CA LEU A 10 23.42 -66.00 -35.52
C LEU A 10 22.00 -66.29 -35.01
N CYS A 11 21.71 -66.14 -33.71
CA CYS A 11 20.32 -66.26 -33.20
C CYS A 11 20.02 -65.77 -31.77
N ALA A 12 20.87 -65.01 -31.07
CA ALA A 12 20.55 -64.65 -29.67
C ALA A 12 21.11 -63.31 -29.17
N ALA A 13 21.03 -62.22 -29.95
CA ALA A 13 21.45 -60.90 -29.46
C ALA A 13 20.70 -59.71 -30.08
N VAL A 14 19.44 -59.87 -30.51
CA VAL A 14 18.62 -58.76 -31.03
C VAL A 14 17.20 -58.82 -30.46
N LEU A 15 17.07 -58.68 -29.13
CA LEU A 15 15.77 -58.66 -28.45
C LEU A 15 15.79 -57.88 -27.12
N MET A 16 16.53 -56.77 -27.06
CA MET A 16 16.45 -55.81 -25.95
C MET A 16 16.41 -54.36 -26.46
N THR A 17 15.40 -54.03 -27.24
CA THR A 17 15.00 -52.62 -27.44
C THR A 17 13.48 -52.53 -27.36
N GLY A 18 12.95 -51.73 -26.44
CA GLY A 18 11.58 -51.24 -26.54
C GLY A 18 10.67 -51.36 -25.31
N THR A 19 11.06 -50.80 -24.17
CA THR A 19 10.09 -50.18 -23.22
C THR A 19 10.70 -48.92 -22.58
N GLY A 20 11.12 -47.97 -23.42
CA GLY A 20 11.32 -46.60 -22.97
C GLY A 20 9.95 -45.93 -22.84
N CYS A 21 9.34 -46.00 -21.66
CA CYS A 21 8.24 -45.11 -21.32
C CYS A 21 8.78 -43.67 -21.40
N ALA A 22 8.50 -42.98 -22.50
CA ALA A 22 8.66 -41.54 -22.58
C ALA A 22 7.63 -40.90 -21.65
N GLY A 23 8.03 -40.69 -20.39
CA GLY A 23 7.32 -39.82 -19.48
C GLY A 23 7.41 -38.40 -20.03
N VAL A 24 6.30 -37.89 -20.57
CA VAL A 24 6.13 -36.46 -20.83
C VAL A 24 6.31 -35.75 -19.48
N PRO A 25 7.25 -34.81 -19.32
CA PRO A 25 7.34 -34.02 -18.10
C PRO A 25 6.05 -33.21 -17.96
N SER A 26 5.16 -33.58 -17.05
CA SER A 26 3.95 -32.83 -16.69
C SER A 26 4.26 -31.65 -15.74
N GLY A 27 5.44 -31.06 -15.91
CA GLY A 27 5.96 -29.97 -15.10
C GLY A 27 6.83 -29.05 -15.95
N GLY A 28 6.36 -28.67 -17.14
CA GLY A 28 6.82 -27.43 -17.73
C GLY A 28 6.43 -26.32 -16.75
N GLN A 29 7.42 -25.63 -16.17
CA GLN A 29 7.15 -24.37 -15.50
C GLN A 29 6.29 -23.56 -16.45
N VAL A 30 5.06 -23.26 -16.03
CA VAL A 30 4.37 -22.11 -16.60
C VAL A 30 5.28 -20.95 -16.26
N VAL A 31 6.14 -20.59 -17.21
CA VAL A 31 6.72 -19.26 -17.25
C VAL A 31 5.50 -18.41 -17.57
N THR A 32 4.80 -17.99 -16.51
CA THR A 32 3.97 -16.80 -16.58
C THR A 32 4.87 -15.78 -17.24
N GLY A 33 4.50 -15.36 -18.44
CA GLY A 33 5.29 -14.39 -19.21
C GLY A 33 5.66 -13.26 -18.26
N GLN A 34 6.93 -12.87 -18.24
CA GLN A 34 7.44 -11.81 -17.38
C GLN A 34 6.42 -10.67 -17.37
N PRO A 35 5.70 -10.43 -16.26
CA PRO A 35 4.97 -9.18 -16.11
C PRO A 35 6.02 -8.10 -16.31
N ALA A 36 5.78 -7.18 -17.24
CA ALA A 36 6.75 -6.15 -17.56
C ALA A 36 7.24 -5.51 -16.26
N GLU A 37 8.56 -5.57 -16.04
CA GLU A 37 9.28 -5.16 -14.83
C GLU A 37 9.24 -3.63 -14.62
N ARG A 38 8.05 -3.11 -14.43
CA ARG A 38 7.81 -1.71 -14.10
C ARG A 38 6.72 -1.73 -13.04
N ALA A 39 7.00 -1.17 -11.87
CA ALA A 39 5.89 -0.71 -11.03
C ALA A 39 4.98 0.09 -11.95
N GLU A 40 3.77 -0.42 -12.22
CA GLU A 40 2.89 0.14 -13.25
C GLU A 40 2.88 1.65 -13.07
N ARG A 41 3.39 2.38 -14.08
CA ARG A 41 3.30 3.83 -14.02
C ARG A 41 1.84 4.18 -14.02
N VAL A 42 1.49 5.26 -13.33
CA VAL A 42 0.10 5.76 -13.27
C VAL A 42 -0.49 5.90 -14.68
N ASP A 43 0.36 6.18 -15.67
CA ASP A 43 0.04 6.34 -17.09
C ASP A 43 0.48 5.19 -18.00
N ASP A 44 0.81 3.99 -17.50
CA ASP A 44 1.08 2.82 -18.35
C ASP A 44 -0.13 2.45 -19.24
N PRO A 45 0.06 1.73 -20.36
CA PRO A 45 -1.00 1.35 -21.31
C PRO A 45 -2.22 0.78 -20.59
N TYR A 46 -3.31 1.54 -20.55
CA TYR A 46 -4.55 1.05 -19.97
C TYR A 46 -5.31 0.25 -21.02
N VAL A 47 -5.80 -0.92 -20.62
CA VAL A 47 -6.73 -1.69 -21.45
C VAL A 47 -8.09 -1.01 -21.30
N ARG A 48 -8.48 -0.23 -22.31
CA ARG A 48 -9.80 0.40 -22.32
C ARG A 48 -10.88 -0.69 -22.29
N LEU A 49 -11.72 -0.66 -21.26
CA LEU A 49 -12.91 -1.50 -21.22
C LEU A 49 -13.90 -0.99 -22.27
N ILE A 50 -14.20 -1.83 -23.26
CA ILE A 50 -15.25 -1.57 -24.23
C ILE A 50 -16.47 -2.37 -23.77
N PRO A 51 -17.44 -1.72 -23.10
CA PRO A 51 -18.62 -2.41 -22.61
C PRO A 51 -19.54 -2.76 -23.79
N VAL A 52 -20.22 -3.90 -23.68
CA VAL A 52 -21.27 -4.34 -24.62
C VAL A 52 -22.62 -3.83 -24.11
N GLY A 53 -23.53 -3.45 -25.01
CA GLY A 53 -24.89 -3.07 -24.66
C GLY A 53 -25.81 -4.28 -24.42
N PRO A 54 -27.03 -4.10 -23.88
CA PRO A 54 -27.96 -5.19 -23.64
C PRO A 54 -28.46 -5.80 -24.95
N ASP A 55 -28.32 -7.11 -25.10
CA ASP A 55 -28.88 -7.86 -26.23
C ASP A 55 -30.40 -8.10 -26.03
N PRO A 56 -31.23 -7.96 -27.07
CA PRO A 56 -32.66 -8.28 -26.99
C PRO A 56 -33.01 -9.72 -26.58
N GLU A 57 -32.12 -10.69 -26.83
CA GLU A 57 -32.32 -12.11 -26.50
C GLU A 57 -31.93 -12.45 -25.05
N TRP A 58 -31.25 -11.55 -24.33
CA TRP A 58 -30.78 -11.81 -22.97
C TRP A 58 -31.90 -11.90 -21.95
N GLY A 59 -31.78 -12.87 -21.04
CA GLY A 59 -32.66 -13.05 -19.90
C GLY A 59 -32.28 -12.17 -18.69
N PRO A 60 -33.02 -12.29 -17.57
CA PRO A 60 -32.76 -11.47 -16.38
C PRO A 60 -31.34 -11.59 -15.83
N ALA A 61 -30.79 -12.82 -15.79
CA ALA A 61 -29.45 -13.07 -15.25
C ALA A 61 -28.36 -12.44 -16.13
N GLU A 62 -28.49 -12.57 -17.46
CA GLU A 62 -27.56 -11.99 -18.44
C GLU A 62 -27.62 -10.46 -18.42
N ILE A 63 -28.81 -9.86 -18.27
CA ILE A 63 -28.97 -8.41 -18.13
C ILE A 63 -28.24 -7.88 -16.90
N VAL A 64 -28.33 -8.58 -15.76
CA VAL A 64 -27.65 -8.18 -14.54
C VAL A 64 -26.13 -8.36 -14.65
N SER A 65 -25.68 -9.49 -15.22
CA SER A 65 -24.25 -9.72 -15.50
C SER A 65 -23.66 -8.66 -16.43
N GLY A 66 -24.36 -8.35 -17.52
CA GLY A 66 -23.98 -7.33 -18.49
C GLY A 66 -23.94 -5.93 -17.88
N PHE A 67 -24.89 -5.59 -17.00
CA PHE A 67 -24.86 -4.32 -16.27
C PHE A 67 -23.63 -4.20 -15.38
N LEU A 68 -23.28 -5.24 -14.61
CA LEU A 68 -22.08 -5.23 -13.76
C LEU A 68 -20.81 -5.06 -14.59
N ALA A 69 -20.66 -5.83 -15.66
CA ALA A 69 -19.51 -5.72 -16.56
C ALA A 69 -19.44 -4.34 -17.25
N ALA A 70 -20.58 -3.80 -17.69
CA ALA A 70 -20.63 -2.49 -18.33
C ALA A 70 -20.39 -1.34 -17.36
N SER A 71 -20.72 -1.51 -16.07
CA SER A 71 -20.54 -0.50 -15.02
C SER A 71 -19.07 -0.17 -14.74
N ALA A 72 -18.15 -1.08 -15.08
CA ALA A 72 -16.70 -0.83 -14.98
C ALA A 72 -16.20 0.22 -15.99
N SER A 73 -16.95 0.51 -17.05
CA SER A 73 -16.60 1.56 -18.01
C SER A 73 -17.14 2.92 -17.56
N PHE A 74 -16.23 3.87 -17.34
CA PHE A 74 -16.55 5.27 -16.99
C PHE A 74 -16.82 6.16 -18.22
N ASP A 75 -16.80 5.59 -19.42
CA ASP A 75 -16.99 6.33 -20.67
C ASP A 75 -18.36 7.00 -20.74
N ASP A 76 -18.38 8.28 -21.12
CA ASP A 76 -19.58 9.11 -21.28
C ASP A 76 -20.53 9.00 -20.07
N ASP A 77 -19.99 9.00 -18.85
CA ASP A 77 -20.77 8.85 -17.62
C ASP A 77 -21.58 7.54 -17.57
N HIS A 78 -20.85 6.43 -17.75
CA HIS A 78 -21.39 5.06 -17.75
C HIS A 78 -22.52 4.84 -18.77
N ARG A 79 -22.43 5.51 -19.93
CA ARG A 79 -23.51 5.54 -20.95
C ARG A 79 -24.02 4.15 -21.36
N VAL A 80 -23.13 3.16 -21.47
CA VAL A 80 -23.53 1.80 -21.86
C VAL A 80 -24.18 1.05 -20.71
N ALA A 81 -23.68 1.17 -19.49
CA ALA A 81 -24.32 0.58 -18.30
C ALA A 81 -25.75 1.11 -18.11
N LYS A 82 -25.97 2.42 -18.33
CA LYS A 82 -27.30 3.05 -18.28
C LYS A 82 -28.31 2.43 -19.26
N GLN A 83 -27.87 1.78 -20.35
CA GLN A 83 -28.78 1.11 -21.30
C GLN A 83 -29.45 -0.15 -20.73
N TYR A 84 -28.84 -0.78 -19.72
CA TYR A 84 -29.41 -1.93 -19.02
C TYR A 84 -30.54 -1.54 -18.06
N LEU A 85 -30.66 -0.26 -17.72
CA LEU A 85 -31.62 0.25 -16.76
C LEU A 85 -32.96 0.56 -17.42
N GLY A 86 -34.03 0.41 -16.66
CA GLY A 86 -35.38 0.80 -17.08
C GLY A 86 -35.52 2.32 -17.15
N PRO A 87 -36.48 2.84 -17.93
CA PRO A 87 -36.61 4.28 -18.22
C PRO A 87 -36.91 5.17 -17.00
N LYS A 88 -37.29 4.58 -15.86
CA LYS A 88 -37.54 5.31 -14.61
C LYS A 88 -36.29 5.41 -13.70
N SER A 89 -35.20 4.75 -14.07
CA SER A 89 -33.97 4.79 -13.26
C SER A 89 -33.35 6.18 -13.28
N ARG A 90 -32.84 6.62 -12.13
CA ARG A 90 -32.11 7.89 -11.93
C ARG A 90 -30.68 7.65 -11.46
N TRP A 91 -30.13 6.48 -11.80
CA TRP A 91 -28.81 6.09 -11.36
C TRP A 91 -27.74 6.98 -11.99
N GLU A 92 -27.13 7.80 -11.15
CA GLU A 92 -26.12 8.79 -11.51
C GLU A 92 -24.94 8.65 -10.54
N PRO A 93 -23.99 7.74 -10.83
CA PRO A 93 -22.88 7.45 -9.93
C PRO A 93 -21.89 8.63 -9.79
N GLY A 94 -21.84 9.51 -10.80
CA GLY A 94 -20.95 10.67 -10.82
C GLY A 94 -19.50 10.31 -11.13
N PRO A 95 -18.57 11.28 -11.06
CA PRO A 95 -17.20 11.12 -11.54
C PRO A 95 -16.27 10.34 -10.60
N ARG A 96 -16.59 10.25 -9.31
CA ARG A 96 -15.86 9.47 -8.29
C ARG A 96 -16.86 8.71 -7.40
N PRO A 97 -17.52 7.68 -7.94
CA PRO A 97 -18.56 6.97 -7.21
C PRO A 97 -17.99 6.14 -6.07
N PHE A 98 -18.84 5.84 -5.09
CA PHE A 98 -18.58 4.77 -4.15
C PHE A 98 -18.50 3.43 -4.90
N VAL A 99 -17.51 2.60 -4.60
CA VAL A 99 -17.31 1.28 -5.20
C VAL A 99 -17.24 0.21 -4.12
N THR A 100 -18.02 -0.85 -4.30
CA THR A 100 -17.83 -2.12 -3.60
C THR A 100 -16.90 -2.99 -4.42
N VAL A 101 -15.74 -3.34 -3.87
CA VAL A 101 -14.74 -4.18 -4.54
C VAL A 101 -14.98 -5.62 -4.14
N ILE A 102 -15.17 -6.50 -5.13
CA ILE A 102 -15.43 -7.93 -4.92
C ILE A 102 -14.32 -8.78 -5.53
N ALA A 103 -14.17 -10.01 -5.04
CA ALA A 103 -13.26 -10.98 -5.65
C ALA A 103 -13.67 -11.32 -7.09
N ASP A 104 -12.71 -11.68 -7.94
CA ASP A 104 -12.96 -11.93 -9.38
C ASP A 104 -13.82 -13.18 -9.63
N ARG A 105 -13.93 -14.06 -8.62
CA ARG A 105 -14.85 -15.19 -8.64
C ARG A 105 -16.22 -14.73 -8.13
N ILE A 106 -17.02 -14.17 -9.02
CA ILE A 106 -18.44 -13.92 -8.74
C ILE A 106 -19.20 -15.25 -8.87
N VAL A 107 -20.09 -15.55 -7.91
CA VAL A 107 -21.08 -16.62 -8.10
C VAL A 107 -22.08 -16.15 -9.15
N SER A 108 -22.26 -16.95 -10.22
CA SER A 108 -23.14 -16.59 -11.34
C SER A 108 -24.51 -16.09 -10.86
N PRO A 109 -25.06 -15.01 -11.45
CA PRO A 109 -26.35 -14.47 -11.05
C PRO A 109 -27.46 -15.53 -11.05
N GLN A 110 -28.19 -15.66 -9.95
CA GLN A 110 -29.25 -16.66 -9.77
C GLN A 110 -30.63 -16.01 -9.82
N ILE A 111 -31.54 -16.54 -10.64
CA ILE A 111 -32.94 -16.10 -10.65
C ILE A 111 -33.67 -16.77 -9.49
N VAL A 112 -33.98 -15.99 -8.45
CA VAL A 112 -34.65 -16.51 -7.24
C VAL A 112 -36.18 -16.36 -7.29
N ARG A 113 -36.68 -15.50 -8.19
CA ARG A 113 -38.11 -15.33 -8.47
C ARG A 113 -38.29 -14.86 -9.90
N SER A 114 -39.28 -15.40 -10.61
CA SER A 114 -39.64 -14.96 -11.97
C SER A 114 -41.12 -15.20 -12.23
N GLU A 115 -41.92 -14.13 -12.25
CA GLU A 115 -43.38 -14.19 -12.42
C GLU A 115 -43.86 -12.94 -13.18
N ASN A 116 -44.85 -13.09 -14.06
CA ASN A 116 -45.55 -11.97 -14.72
C ASN A 116 -44.64 -10.92 -15.39
N GLY A 117 -43.53 -11.37 -16.01
CA GLY A 117 -42.59 -10.46 -16.67
C GLY A 117 -41.72 -9.63 -15.71
N GLN A 118 -41.65 -10.03 -14.45
CA GLN A 118 -40.73 -9.51 -13.44
C GLN A 118 -39.84 -10.64 -12.92
N ALA A 119 -38.60 -10.32 -12.58
CA ALA A 119 -37.66 -11.26 -11.99
C ALA A 119 -36.81 -10.60 -10.91
N THR A 120 -36.45 -11.36 -9.88
CA THR A 120 -35.42 -10.98 -8.91
C THR A 120 -34.19 -11.84 -9.16
N VAL A 121 -33.07 -11.18 -9.41
CA VAL A 121 -31.77 -11.81 -9.65
C VAL A 121 -30.88 -11.54 -8.45
N ARG A 122 -30.31 -12.60 -7.87
CA ARG A 122 -29.46 -12.55 -6.70
C ARG A 122 -28.01 -12.85 -7.08
N ILE A 123 -27.08 -12.11 -6.50
CA ILE A 123 -25.64 -12.29 -6.70
C ILE A 123 -25.01 -12.41 -5.32
N SER A 124 -24.15 -13.41 -5.17
CA SER A 124 -23.36 -13.63 -3.96
C SER A 124 -21.87 -13.60 -4.32
N GLY A 125 -21.05 -13.16 -3.38
CA GLY A 125 -19.61 -13.13 -3.55
C GLY A 125 -18.90 -12.60 -2.32
N ASP A 126 -17.58 -12.53 -2.42
CA ASP A 126 -16.72 -12.01 -1.36
C ASP A 126 -16.37 -10.55 -1.64
N GLN A 127 -16.85 -9.64 -0.81
CA GLN A 127 -16.35 -8.27 -0.79
C GLN A 127 -14.93 -8.29 -0.24
N LEU A 128 -14.01 -7.60 -0.91
CA LEU A 128 -12.64 -7.37 -0.45
C LEU A 128 -12.53 -6.05 0.31
N GLY A 129 -13.25 -5.03 -0.15
CA GLY A 129 -13.22 -3.70 0.43
C GLY A 129 -14.15 -2.73 -0.28
N THR A 130 -13.99 -1.45 0.05
CA THR A 130 -14.77 -0.36 -0.54
C THR A 130 -13.87 0.80 -0.90
N ILE A 131 -14.15 1.46 -2.02
CA ILE A 131 -13.56 2.75 -2.39
C ILE A 131 -14.64 3.81 -2.16
N THR A 132 -14.37 4.78 -1.29
CA THR A 132 -15.34 5.86 -1.05
C THR A 132 -15.21 6.94 -2.12
N SER A 133 -16.15 7.89 -2.17
CA SER A 133 -16.17 8.94 -3.20
C SER A 133 -14.99 9.91 -3.13
N ASP A 134 -14.29 9.98 -2.00
CA ASP A 134 -13.01 10.71 -1.88
C ASP A 134 -11.82 9.93 -2.49
N GLY A 135 -12.04 8.67 -2.90
CA GLY A 135 -11.05 7.77 -3.49
C GLY A 135 -10.36 6.85 -2.47
N GLN A 136 -10.69 6.93 -1.17
CA GLN A 136 -10.10 6.07 -0.16
C GLN A 136 -10.55 4.62 -0.29
N TYR A 137 -9.60 3.69 -0.47
CA TYR A 137 -9.84 2.27 -0.29
C TYR A 137 -9.77 1.86 1.18
N THR A 138 -10.70 1.04 1.63
CA THR A 138 -10.66 0.40 2.95
C THR A 138 -10.96 -1.08 2.77
N ALA A 139 -10.04 -1.95 3.22
CA ALA A 139 -10.29 -3.38 3.23
C ALA A 139 -11.45 -3.70 4.20
N ALA A 140 -12.43 -4.44 3.72
CA ALA A 140 -13.62 -4.77 4.50
C ALA A 140 -14.13 -6.14 4.04
N PRO A 141 -13.36 -7.21 4.31
CA PRO A 141 -13.67 -8.54 3.83
C PRO A 141 -14.98 -9.04 4.47
N LYS A 142 -15.96 -9.41 3.65
CA LYS A 142 -17.22 -10.03 4.08
C LYS A 142 -17.91 -10.72 2.91
N GLU A 143 -18.75 -11.71 3.21
CA GLU A 143 -19.70 -12.20 2.22
C GLU A 143 -20.77 -11.13 1.95
N ILE A 144 -21.13 -11.00 0.68
CA ILE A 144 -22.20 -10.12 0.24
C ILE A 144 -23.28 -10.90 -0.50
N ASP A 145 -24.47 -10.34 -0.43
CA ASP A 145 -25.62 -10.87 -1.13
C ASP A 145 -26.53 -9.73 -1.61
N LEU A 146 -26.63 -9.61 -2.93
CA LEU A 146 -27.21 -8.45 -3.61
C LEU A 146 -28.38 -8.89 -4.48
N ALA A 147 -29.50 -8.18 -4.37
CA ALA A 147 -30.70 -8.45 -5.15
C ALA A 147 -31.01 -7.32 -6.15
N PHE A 148 -31.15 -7.69 -7.41
CA PHE A 148 -31.55 -6.83 -8.51
C PHE A 148 -33.00 -7.13 -8.92
N GLN A 149 -33.78 -6.07 -9.15
CA GLN A 149 -35.12 -6.20 -9.71
C GLN A 149 -35.07 -5.96 -11.22
N VAL A 150 -35.63 -6.86 -12.01
CA VAL A 150 -35.63 -6.81 -13.47
C VAL A 150 -37.06 -6.95 -13.96
N ALA A 151 -37.46 -6.18 -14.97
CA ALA A 151 -38.79 -6.25 -15.55
C ALA A 151 -38.72 -6.17 -17.08
N ARG A 152 -39.70 -6.79 -17.75
CA ARG A 152 -39.91 -6.61 -19.19
C ARG A 152 -40.52 -5.24 -19.44
N THR A 153 -39.93 -4.54 -20.40
CA THR A 153 -40.49 -3.34 -21.02
C THR A 153 -41.72 -3.69 -21.87
N PRO A 154 -42.55 -2.71 -22.27
CA PRO A 154 -43.65 -2.93 -23.22
C PRO A 154 -43.20 -3.53 -24.55
N GLN A 155 -41.93 -3.33 -24.94
CA GLN A 155 -41.31 -3.90 -26.13
C GLN A 155 -40.82 -5.35 -25.92
N GLY A 156 -41.05 -5.93 -24.74
CA GLY A 156 -40.68 -7.31 -24.41
C GLY A 156 -39.23 -7.50 -23.93
N LEU A 157 -38.43 -6.42 -23.90
CA LEU A 157 -37.01 -6.44 -23.51
C LEU A 157 -36.84 -6.37 -21.99
N TRP A 158 -35.92 -7.14 -21.42
CA TRP A 158 -35.60 -7.09 -20.00
C TRP A 158 -34.73 -5.87 -19.64
N ARG A 159 -35.08 -5.17 -18.56
CA ARG A 159 -34.30 -4.04 -18.01
C ARG A 159 -34.31 -4.06 -16.48
N ILE A 160 -33.22 -3.60 -15.87
CA ILE A 160 -33.10 -3.47 -14.42
C ILE A 160 -33.96 -2.30 -13.94
N THR A 161 -34.88 -2.57 -13.02
CA THR A 161 -35.80 -1.59 -12.44
C THR A 161 -35.50 -1.26 -10.98
N GLY A 162 -34.65 -2.06 -10.31
CA GLY A 162 -34.19 -1.80 -8.96
C GLY A 162 -32.76 -2.29 -8.74
N LEU A 163 -31.91 -1.38 -8.29
CA LEU A 163 -30.51 -1.65 -7.92
C LEU A 163 -30.39 -1.87 -6.40
N PRO A 164 -29.41 -2.66 -5.94
CA PRO A 164 -29.03 -2.67 -4.53
C PRO A 164 -28.63 -1.26 -4.07
N GLY A 165 -29.37 -0.69 -3.11
CA GLY A 165 -29.16 0.70 -2.65
C GLY A 165 -29.97 1.77 -3.40
N GLY A 166 -30.80 1.40 -4.37
CA GLY A 166 -31.71 2.32 -5.08
C GLY A 166 -30.99 3.31 -5.99
N ASP A 167 -31.50 4.53 -6.10
CA ASP A 167 -30.96 5.56 -7.02
C ASP A 167 -29.55 6.05 -6.63
N LYS A 168 -29.13 5.81 -5.38
CA LYS A 168 -27.78 6.15 -4.87
C LYS A 168 -26.83 4.95 -4.86
N ALA A 169 -27.17 3.88 -5.59
CA ALA A 169 -26.31 2.71 -5.70
C ALA A 169 -24.92 3.10 -6.20
N GLY A 170 -23.88 2.66 -5.48
CA GLY A 170 -22.51 2.73 -5.97
C GLY A 170 -22.24 1.69 -7.06
N LEU A 171 -20.99 1.64 -7.53
CA LEU A 171 -20.54 0.58 -8.41
C LEU A 171 -20.23 -0.69 -7.61
N ILE A 172 -20.38 -1.83 -8.25
CA ILE A 172 -19.92 -3.13 -7.75
C ILE A 172 -18.94 -3.65 -8.80
N LEU A 173 -17.66 -3.62 -8.48
CA LEU A 173 -16.58 -3.94 -9.42
C LEU A 173 -15.77 -5.11 -8.89
N THR A 174 -15.37 -6.01 -9.79
CA THR A 174 -14.34 -7.01 -9.45
C THR A 174 -13.01 -6.31 -9.18
N LYS A 175 -12.09 -7.00 -8.49
CA LYS A 175 -10.73 -6.48 -8.27
C LYS A 175 -10.04 -6.20 -9.61
N ASP A 176 -10.21 -7.11 -10.56
CA ASP A 176 -9.77 -6.97 -11.95
C ASP A 176 -10.36 -5.74 -12.65
N ASP A 177 -11.65 -5.44 -12.44
CA ASP A 177 -12.27 -4.24 -13.00
C ASP A 177 -11.69 -2.97 -12.37
N VAL A 178 -11.46 -2.95 -11.06
CA VAL A 178 -10.82 -1.81 -10.38
C VAL A 178 -9.42 -1.57 -10.93
N ASP A 179 -8.60 -2.61 -11.09
CA ASP A 179 -7.24 -2.48 -11.61
C ASP A 179 -7.20 -1.98 -13.06
N ARG A 180 -8.20 -2.36 -13.87
CA ARG A 180 -8.33 -1.87 -15.26
C ARG A 180 -8.88 -0.45 -15.33
N ALA A 181 -9.94 -0.16 -14.58
CA ALA A 181 -10.75 1.06 -14.71
C ALA A 181 -10.29 2.22 -13.82
N MET A 182 -9.47 1.94 -12.80
CA MET A 182 -8.99 2.94 -11.85
C MET A 182 -7.47 2.95 -11.78
N ARG A 183 -6.91 4.09 -11.37
CA ARG A 183 -5.49 4.24 -11.07
C ARG A 183 -5.32 4.66 -9.65
N THR A 184 -4.30 4.08 -9.05
CA THR A 184 -3.88 4.45 -7.71
C THR A 184 -2.87 5.57 -7.80
N VAL A 185 -3.14 6.69 -7.15
CA VAL A 185 -2.28 7.89 -7.14
C VAL A 185 -2.18 8.46 -5.74
N ASN A 186 -1.15 9.24 -5.46
CA ASN A 186 -1.05 10.00 -4.21
C ASN A 186 -1.40 11.47 -4.43
N LEU A 187 -2.27 12.01 -3.58
CA LEU A 187 -2.34 13.44 -3.34
C LEU A 187 -1.33 13.80 -2.26
N TYR A 188 -0.69 14.96 -2.35
CA TYR A 188 0.29 15.38 -1.33
C TYR A 188 -0.28 16.56 -0.56
N PHE A 189 -0.09 16.56 0.76
CA PHE A 189 -0.53 17.62 1.67
C PHE A 189 0.55 17.91 2.69
N PHE A 190 0.58 19.09 3.28
CA PHE A 190 1.59 19.42 4.28
C PHE A 190 1.29 18.79 5.63
N ALA A 191 2.33 18.24 6.25
CA ALA A 191 2.35 17.92 7.67
C ALA A 191 2.24 19.22 8.53
N PRO A 192 1.95 19.11 9.84
CA PRO A 192 1.85 20.28 10.72
C PRO A 192 3.11 21.14 10.80
N ASP A 193 4.28 20.59 10.47
CA ASP A 193 5.56 21.32 10.38
C ASP A 193 5.60 22.32 9.21
N ARG A 194 4.62 22.26 8.29
CA ARG A 194 4.48 23.08 7.08
C ARG A 194 5.66 22.97 6.12
N HIS A 195 6.39 21.87 6.18
CA HIS A 195 7.56 21.59 5.34
C HIS A 195 7.46 20.21 4.69
N THR A 196 7.18 19.16 5.47
CA THR A 196 7.15 17.79 4.96
C THR A 196 5.81 17.52 4.28
N LEU A 197 5.83 16.90 3.09
CA LEU A 197 4.60 16.43 2.45
C LEU A 197 4.21 15.05 2.95
N VAL A 198 2.91 14.81 3.02
CA VAL A 198 2.28 13.55 3.43
C VAL A 198 1.47 13.04 2.24
N PRO A 199 1.76 11.82 1.75
CA PRO A 199 0.99 11.23 0.67
C PRO A 199 -0.34 10.68 1.20
N ASN A 200 -1.39 10.94 0.44
CA ASN A 200 -2.73 10.42 0.59
C ASN A 200 -3.07 9.62 -0.66
N GLY A 201 -2.95 8.29 -0.58
CA GLY A 201 -3.31 7.40 -1.68
C GLY A 201 -4.82 7.43 -1.95
N ILE A 202 -5.20 7.52 -3.22
CA ILE A 202 -6.58 7.47 -3.69
C ILE A 202 -6.68 6.63 -4.97
N PHE A 203 -7.86 6.05 -5.20
CA PHE A 203 -8.26 5.49 -6.49
C PHE A 203 -8.98 6.55 -7.32
N LEU A 204 -8.42 6.85 -8.50
CA LEU A 204 -9.03 7.73 -9.49
C LEU A 204 -9.53 6.93 -10.69
N PRO A 205 -10.79 7.09 -11.11
CA PRO A 205 -11.27 6.50 -12.36
C PRO A 205 -10.50 6.99 -13.58
N VAL A 206 -10.22 6.08 -14.53
CA VAL A 206 -9.61 6.42 -15.81
C VAL A 206 -10.65 6.32 -16.91
N VAL A 207 -11.15 7.48 -17.34
CA VAL A 207 -12.01 7.58 -18.53
C VAL A 207 -11.13 7.56 -19.78
N ASN A 208 -10.17 8.48 -19.83
CA ASN A 208 -9.12 8.53 -20.83
C ASN A 208 -7.89 9.22 -20.23
N ARG A 209 -6.72 9.01 -20.85
CA ARG A 209 -5.46 9.60 -20.36
C ARG A 209 -5.47 11.13 -20.33
N GLN A 210 -6.05 11.76 -21.35
CA GLN A 210 -6.07 13.22 -21.52
C GLN A 210 -6.78 13.94 -20.35
N THR A 211 -7.73 13.28 -19.69
CA THR A 211 -8.48 13.85 -18.57
C THR A 211 -7.86 13.56 -17.20
N LEU A 212 -6.94 12.59 -17.10
CA LEU A 212 -6.35 12.18 -15.83
C LEU A 212 -5.61 13.31 -15.09
N PRO A 213 -4.77 14.16 -15.74
CA PRO A 213 -4.16 15.33 -15.09
C PRO A 213 -5.20 16.28 -14.47
N THR A 214 -6.30 16.52 -15.19
CA THR A 214 -7.38 17.39 -14.72
C THR A 214 -8.07 16.77 -13.50
N GLN A 215 -8.38 15.47 -13.53
CA GLN A 215 -9.00 14.78 -12.40
C GLN A 215 -8.09 14.75 -11.17
N LEU A 216 -6.79 14.53 -11.37
CA LEU A 216 -5.79 14.51 -10.31
C LEU A 216 -5.70 15.87 -9.61
N VAL A 217 -5.61 16.96 -10.37
CA VAL A 217 -5.57 18.32 -9.78
C VAL A 217 -6.88 18.65 -9.08
N ARG A 218 -8.05 18.28 -9.64
CA ARG A 218 -9.34 18.46 -8.94
C ARG A 218 -9.36 17.71 -7.61
N ALA A 219 -8.93 16.45 -7.58
CA ALA A 219 -8.87 15.69 -6.36
C ALA A 219 -7.91 16.31 -5.32
N ALA A 220 -6.77 16.86 -5.75
CA ALA A 220 -5.86 17.59 -4.87
C ALA A 220 -6.46 18.87 -4.27
N LEU A 221 -7.29 19.59 -5.05
CA LEU A 221 -8.01 20.79 -4.62
C LEU A 221 -9.18 20.46 -3.69
N ASP A 222 -9.86 19.33 -3.90
CA ASP A 222 -10.94 18.84 -3.03
C ASP A 222 -10.46 18.53 -1.60
N GLY A 223 -9.16 18.26 -1.44
CA GLY A 223 -8.51 18.03 -0.14
C GLY A 223 -8.24 16.56 0.17
N PRO A 224 -7.74 16.26 1.39
CA PRO A 224 -7.41 14.91 1.80
C PRO A 224 -8.66 14.04 1.99
N THR A 225 -8.48 12.72 1.90
CA THR A 225 -9.53 11.76 2.26
C THR A 225 -9.83 11.82 3.75
N SER A 226 -11.05 11.39 4.10
CA SER A 226 -11.64 11.58 5.43
C SER A 226 -10.76 11.10 6.60
N TRP A 227 -9.96 10.06 6.42
CA TRP A 227 -9.08 9.51 7.47
C TRP A 227 -7.81 10.33 7.72
N LEU A 228 -7.40 11.24 6.82
CA LEU A 228 -6.28 12.16 7.04
C LEU A 228 -6.72 13.56 7.49
N ASN A 229 -8.03 13.83 7.55
CA ASN A 229 -8.56 15.10 8.02
C ASN A 229 -7.99 15.51 9.39
N GLY A 230 -7.61 16.77 9.52
CA GLY A 230 -7.05 17.32 10.75
C GLY A 230 -5.56 17.02 10.98
N ALA A 231 -5.01 15.96 10.38
CA ALA A 231 -3.58 15.66 10.43
C ALA A 231 -2.74 16.47 9.44
N VAL A 232 -3.28 16.69 8.24
CA VAL A 232 -2.59 17.39 7.15
C VAL A 232 -3.25 18.72 6.83
N ARG A 233 -2.60 19.54 6.01
CA ARG A 233 -3.12 20.82 5.52
C ARG A 233 -2.90 20.94 4.01
N SER A 234 -3.91 21.40 3.30
CA SER A 234 -3.74 21.83 1.91
C SER A 234 -3.05 23.19 1.87
N ALA A 235 -2.14 23.37 0.93
CA ALA A 235 -1.55 24.67 0.61
C ALA A 235 -2.53 25.58 -0.16
N PHE A 236 -3.52 24.97 -0.83
CA PHE A 236 -4.54 25.72 -1.56
C PHE A 236 -5.59 26.26 -0.60
N PRO A 237 -5.93 27.56 -0.66
CA PRO A 237 -7.05 28.14 0.07
C PRO A 237 -8.37 27.45 -0.25
N ALA A 238 -9.28 27.40 0.72
CA ALA A 238 -10.62 26.86 0.52
C ALA A 238 -11.36 27.62 -0.61
N GLY A 239 -12.07 26.90 -1.48
CA GLY A 239 -12.75 27.46 -2.65
C GLY A 239 -11.84 27.70 -3.86
N THR A 240 -10.57 27.28 -3.80
CA THR A 240 -9.71 27.24 -4.99
C THR A 240 -10.21 26.16 -5.95
N GLU A 241 -10.46 26.54 -7.19
CA GLU A 241 -10.96 25.65 -8.24
C GLU A 241 -10.10 25.80 -9.51
N LEU A 242 -10.18 24.82 -10.40
CA LEU A 242 -9.64 24.96 -11.76
C LEU A 242 -10.57 25.83 -12.60
N ARG A 243 -10.01 26.78 -13.36
CA ARG A 243 -10.76 27.58 -14.35
C ARG A 243 -11.10 26.81 -15.63
N GLY A 244 -10.49 25.65 -15.85
CA GLY A 244 -10.66 24.83 -17.04
C GLY A 244 -10.07 23.43 -16.86
N SER A 245 -9.79 22.74 -17.96
CA SER A 245 -8.94 21.54 -17.93
C SER A 245 -7.48 21.93 -17.76
N VAL A 246 -6.68 21.02 -17.19
CA VAL A 246 -5.22 21.11 -17.23
C VAL A 246 -4.80 20.92 -18.68
N ASP A 247 -4.10 21.92 -19.23
CA ASP A 247 -3.61 21.91 -20.61
C ASP A 247 -2.19 21.33 -20.64
N ILE A 248 -1.93 20.40 -21.55
CA ILE A 248 -0.60 19.79 -21.71
C ILE A 248 -0.09 20.12 -23.10
N ASP A 249 0.99 20.90 -23.14
CA ASP A 249 1.75 21.20 -24.35
C ASP A 249 3.14 20.56 -24.23
N ASN A 250 3.42 19.59 -25.11
CA ASN A 250 4.57 18.69 -25.03
C ASN A 250 4.63 17.92 -23.70
N ASP A 251 5.47 18.38 -22.76
CA ASP A 251 5.71 17.82 -21.42
C ASP A 251 5.35 18.79 -20.28
N VAL A 252 4.73 19.94 -20.62
CA VAL A 252 4.42 21.03 -19.70
C VAL A 252 2.93 21.07 -19.40
N ALA A 253 2.56 20.78 -18.15
CA ALA A 253 1.18 20.94 -17.67
C ALA A 253 0.92 22.38 -17.20
N THR A 254 -0.04 23.07 -17.81
CA THR A 254 -0.52 24.38 -17.36
C THR A 254 -1.76 24.21 -16.49
N VAL A 255 -1.66 24.62 -15.24
CA VAL A 255 -2.71 24.56 -14.22
C VAL A 255 -3.19 25.98 -13.95
N ASP A 256 -4.41 26.32 -14.38
CA ASP A 256 -5.00 27.65 -14.18
C ASP A 256 -6.10 27.60 -13.11
N LEU A 257 -5.84 28.27 -11.99
CA LEU A 257 -6.69 28.30 -10.81
C LEU A 257 -7.51 29.59 -10.71
N THR A 258 -8.60 29.53 -9.97
CA THR A 258 -9.41 30.70 -9.63
C THR A 258 -8.65 31.69 -8.73
N GLU A 259 -9.11 32.94 -8.69
CA GLU A 259 -8.53 34.02 -7.87
C GLU A 259 -8.43 33.70 -6.37
N ALA A 260 -9.25 32.75 -5.87
CA ALA A 260 -9.16 32.27 -4.50
C ALA A 260 -7.75 31.75 -4.13
N ALA A 261 -6.99 31.23 -5.10
CA ALA A 261 -5.63 30.76 -4.90
C ALA A 261 -4.67 31.88 -4.44
N ARG A 262 -4.94 33.16 -4.72
CA ARG A 262 -4.05 34.27 -4.31
C ARG A 262 -3.94 34.45 -2.80
N GLY A 263 -4.88 33.91 -2.03
CA GLY A 263 -4.79 33.88 -0.57
C GLY A 263 -3.80 32.86 -0.03
N GLY A 264 -3.22 32.02 -0.90
CA GLY A 264 -2.29 30.95 -0.55
C GLY A 264 -0.82 31.35 -0.67
N ASP A 265 0.04 30.50 -0.11
CA ASP A 265 1.48 30.62 -0.24
C ASP A 265 1.94 29.95 -1.55
N ILE A 266 2.48 30.74 -2.48
CA ILE A 266 2.85 30.25 -3.83
C ILE A 266 3.89 29.13 -3.76
N GLU A 267 4.85 29.21 -2.83
CA GLU A 267 5.90 28.20 -2.65
C GLU A 267 5.28 26.86 -2.23
N ARG A 268 4.42 26.86 -1.20
CA ARG A 268 3.75 25.63 -0.75
C ARG A 268 2.77 25.08 -1.78
N MET A 269 2.01 25.93 -2.46
CA MET A 269 1.13 25.48 -3.55
C MET A 269 1.94 24.84 -4.68
N SER A 270 3.11 25.41 -5.00
CA SER A 270 4.04 24.87 -6.01
C SER A 270 4.60 23.51 -5.60
N ALA A 271 5.05 23.36 -4.36
CA ALA A 271 5.55 22.09 -3.84
C ALA A 271 4.48 21.00 -3.84
N GLN A 272 3.29 21.30 -3.30
CA GLN A 272 2.16 20.37 -3.28
C GLN A 272 1.76 19.93 -4.69
N LEU A 273 1.64 20.88 -5.63
CA LEU A 273 1.27 20.59 -7.01
C LEU A 273 2.34 19.78 -7.74
N GLY A 274 3.62 20.17 -7.61
CA GLY A 274 4.74 19.50 -8.25
C GLY A 274 4.84 18.03 -7.84
N TRP A 275 4.73 17.74 -6.55
CA TRP A 275 4.73 16.36 -6.04
C TRP A 275 3.53 15.54 -6.51
N THR A 276 2.34 16.14 -6.56
CA THR A 276 1.15 15.47 -7.10
C THR A 276 1.34 15.13 -8.59
N LEU A 277 1.77 16.08 -9.41
CA LEU A 277 1.92 15.90 -10.87
C LEU A 277 3.06 14.97 -11.27
N ARG A 278 4.12 14.87 -10.45
CA ARG A 278 5.32 14.03 -10.69
C ARG A 278 5.03 12.56 -11.03
N GLN A 279 3.85 12.06 -10.64
CA GLN A 279 3.44 10.68 -10.83
C GLN A 279 2.98 10.38 -12.27
N LEU A 280 2.67 11.41 -13.06
CA LEU A 280 2.24 11.29 -14.45
C LEU A 280 3.45 11.43 -15.37
N SER A 281 3.89 10.35 -16.02
CA SER A 281 5.16 10.35 -16.76
C SER A 281 5.14 11.21 -18.03
N GLU A 282 3.96 11.51 -18.57
CA GLU A 282 3.73 12.51 -19.62
C GLU A 282 4.03 13.96 -19.18
N ILE A 283 4.06 14.24 -17.87
CA ILE A 283 4.34 15.58 -17.31
C ILE A 283 5.75 15.60 -16.70
N GLN A 284 6.66 16.34 -17.32
CA GLN A 284 8.01 16.55 -16.78
C GLN A 284 8.16 17.92 -16.13
N ARG A 285 7.34 18.88 -16.57
CA ARG A 285 7.34 20.26 -16.11
C ARG A 285 5.91 20.77 -15.96
N TRP A 286 5.73 21.84 -15.20
CA TRP A 286 4.42 22.43 -15.00
C TRP A 286 4.51 23.95 -14.84
N ARG A 287 3.37 24.62 -15.03
CA ARG A 287 3.19 26.08 -14.88
C ARG A 287 1.91 26.35 -14.13
N LEU A 288 1.98 27.18 -13.09
CA LEU A 288 0.81 27.65 -12.36
C LEU A 288 0.35 29.01 -12.91
N ARG A 289 -0.96 29.12 -13.10
CA ARG A 289 -1.66 30.38 -13.33
C ARG A 289 -2.72 30.59 -12.27
N ILE A 290 -2.91 31.85 -11.89
CA ILE A 290 -4.02 32.27 -11.04
C ILE A 290 -4.74 33.39 -11.78
N GLY A 291 -6.03 33.21 -12.03
CA GLY A 291 -6.78 34.23 -12.76
C GLY A 291 -6.41 34.34 -14.24
N GLY A 292 -5.70 33.36 -14.82
CA GLY A 292 -5.08 33.44 -16.14
C GLY A 292 -3.68 34.05 -16.15
N GLU A 293 -3.20 34.61 -15.04
CA GLU A 293 -1.85 35.18 -14.93
C GLU A 293 -0.86 34.15 -14.41
N THR A 294 0.32 34.06 -15.04
CA THR A 294 1.38 33.16 -14.55
C THR A 294 1.99 33.68 -13.26
N VAL A 295 2.04 32.80 -12.26
CA VAL A 295 2.66 33.05 -10.96
C VAL A 295 3.79 32.04 -10.73
N THR A 296 4.81 32.43 -9.98
CA THR A 296 5.95 31.57 -9.65
C THR A 296 6.42 31.84 -8.24
N ALA A 297 7.03 30.84 -7.61
CA ALA A 297 7.71 31.01 -6.34
C ALA A 297 8.95 31.91 -6.52
N GLU A 298 9.36 32.59 -5.45
CA GLU A 298 10.54 33.47 -5.50
C GLU A 298 11.79 32.68 -5.91
N GLY A 299 12.56 33.22 -6.85
CA GLY A 299 13.77 32.57 -7.36
C GLY A 299 13.54 31.39 -8.32
N MET A 300 12.29 31.05 -8.64
CA MET A 300 11.94 29.94 -9.53
C MET A 300 11.46 30.41 -10.90
N ASP A 301 11.80 29.63 -11.93
CA ASP A 301 11.29 29.85 -13.29
C ASP A 301 9.77 29.65 -13.38
N ALA A 302 9.13 30.38 -14.30
CA ALA A 302 7.69 30.27 -14.57
C ALA A 302 7.23 28.85 -14.97
N THR A 303 8.16 28.03 -15.48
CA THR A 303 7.93 26.62 -15.75
C THR A 303 8.90 25.81 -14.91
N GLN A 304 8.37 25.02 -13.99
CA GLN A 304 9.13 24.29 -12.98
C GLN A 304 9.16 22.80 -13.32
N SER A 305 10.24 22.10 -12.97
CA SER A 305 10.27 20.64 -13.02
C SER A 305 9.33 20.05 -11.97
N VAL A 306 8.74 18.88 -12.25
CA VAL A 306 8.03 18.09 -11.24
C VAL A 306 8.96 17.59 -10.10
N TYR A 307 10.28 17.70 -10.27
CA TYR A 307 11.30 17.37 -9.27
C TYR A 307 11.88 18.61 -8.56
N ALA A 308 11.30 19.80 -8.74
CA ALA A 308 11.87 21.06 -8.26
C ALA A 308 11.83 21.29 -6.73
N TRP A 309 11.11 20.45 -5.99
CA TRP A 309 10.85 20.61 -4.55
C TRP A 309 11.32 19.40 -3.71
N PRO A 310 12.57 18.93 -3.83
CA PRO A 310 13.06 17.72 -3.14
C PRO A 310 13.09 17.83 -1.61
N GLU A 311 13.19 19.04 -1.07
CA GLU A 311 13.21 19.33 0.37
C GLU A 311 11.90 18.98 1.07
N ASN A 312 10.77 19.02 0.36
CA ASN A 312 9.45 18.68 0.90
C ASN A 312 9.16 17.16 0.86
N SER A 313 10.14 16.33 0.51
CA SER A 313 10.00 14.88 0.37
C SER A 313 9.36 14.23 1.60
N PRO A 314 8.32 13.38 1.43
CA PRO A 314 7.75 12.63 2.55
C PRO A 314 8.70 11.65 3.23
N ASP A 315 9.74 11.20 2.50
CA ASP A 315 10.79 10.34 3.03
C ASP A 315 11.92 11.13 3.72
N GLY A 316 11.80 12.46 3.77
CA GLY A 316 12.84 13.38 4.19
C GLY A 316 13.87 13.67 3.09
N PRO A 317 14.88 14.52 3.39
CA PRO A 317 15.92 14.90 2.44
C PRO A 317 16.70 13.67 1.94
N ASP A 318 17.07 13.71 0.65
CA ASP A 318 17.55 12.55 -0.12
C ASP A 318 18.67 11.79 0.61
N ALA A 319 18.43 10.50 0.86
CA ALA A 319 19.30 9.63 1.65
C ALA A 319 20.69 9.44 1.04
N LYS A 320 20.88 9.81 -0.24
CA LYS A 320 22.19 9.83 -0.93
C LYS A 320 23.16 10.88 -0.37
N SER A 321 22.66 11.86 0.38
CA SER A 321 23.48 12.90 1.02
C SER A 321 24.07 12.48 2.38
N LYS A 322 23.63 11.36 2.96
CA LYS A 322 24.11 10.90 4.28
C LYS A 322 25.08 9.72 4.12
N GLU A 323 26.35 9.93 4.47
CA GLU A 323 27.39 8.91 4.68
C GLU A 323 27.02 7.80 5.71
N HIS A 324 25.80 7.80 6.25
CA HIS A 324 25.40 7.08 7.46
C HIS A 324 24.16 6.17 7.26
N GLN A 325 24.04 5.46 6.13
CA GLN A 325 23.00 4.43 5.96
C GLN A 325 23.37 3.07 6.58
N ASN A 326 24.14 3.05 7.67
CA ASN A 326 24.41 1.78 8.32
C ASN A 326 23.13 1.31 9.00
N ALA A 327 22.67 0.11 8.63
CA ALA A 327 21.69 -0.59 9.46
C ALA A 327 22.33 -0.94 10.80
N TYR A 328 21.49 -1.17 11.80
CA TYR A 328 21.85 -1.74 13.09
C TYR A 328 21.24 -3.12 13.19
N MET A 329 21.76 -3.92 14.10
CA MET A 329 21.26 -5.24 14.43
C MET A 329 21.70 -5.61 15.84
N THR A 330 21.19 -6.71 16.37
CA THR A 330 21.68 -7.28 17.63
C THR A 330 22.39 -8.59 17.36
N GLY A 331 23.59 -8.75 17.91
CA GLY A 331 24.31 -10.03 17.87
C GLY A 331 23.57 -11.12 18.67
N GLU A 332 24.10 -12.34 18.63
CA GLU A 332 23.51 -13.48 19.39
C GLU A 332 23.40 -13.21 20.89
N THR A 333 24.35 -12.45 21.44
CA THR A 333 24.39 -12.02 22.86
C THR A 333 23.53 -10.77 23.14
N GLY A 334 22.78 -10.29 22.15
CA GLY A 334 21.97 -9.06 22.17
C GLY A 334 22.75 -7.75 22.16
N ALA A 335 24.07 -7.81 22.01
CA ALA A 335 24.89 -6.62 21.87
C ALA A 335 24.56 -5.88 20.56
N LEU A 336 24.37 -4.55 20.65
CA LEU A 336 24.15 -3.70 19.49
C LEU A 336 25.36 -3.74 18.54
N GLY A 337 25.07 -3.98 17.27
CA GLY A 337 26.03 -3.93 16.17
C GLY A 337 25.54 -3.02 15.05
N THR A 338 26.47 -2.55 14.24
CA THR A 338 26.21 -1.84 12.98
C THR A 338 26.56 -2.75 11.80
N LEU A 339 25.71 -2.76 10.78
CA LEU A 339 25.88 -3.54 9.58
C LEU A 339 26.49 -2.67 8.49
N ARG A 340 27.64 -3.11 7.96
CA ARG A 340 28.33 -2.50 6.82
C ARG A 340 28.47 -3.54 5.71
N GLY A 341 27.63 -3.43 4.68
CA GLY A 341 27.48 -4.48 3.68
C GLY A 341 26.95 -5.77 4.32
N ASP A 342 27.67 -6.88 4.14
CA ASP A 342 27.31 -8.19 4.69
C ASP A 342 28.11 -8.53 5.97
N ARG A 343 28.58 -7.52 6.71
CA ARG A 343 29.40 -7.69 7.92
C ARG A 343 28.89 -6.85 9.10
N ALA A 344 28.67 -7.51 10.22
CA ALA A 344 28.36 -6.88 11.50
C ALA A 344 29.64 -6.36 12.18
N HIS A 345 29.58 -5.16 12.73
CA HIS A 345 30.63 -4.55 13.53
C HIS A 345 30.06 -4.15 14.89
N PRO A 346 30.75 -4.44 16.00
CA PRO A 346 30.24 -4.09 17.33
C PRO A 346 30.17 -2.57 17.50
N VAL A 347 29.13 -2.11 18.19
CA VAL A 347 29.04 -0.73 18.71
C VAL A 347 29.63 -0.73 20.12
N ALA A 348 30.58 0.17 20.37
CA ALA A 348 31.26 0.27 21.66
C ALA A 348 30.80 1.50 22.45
N PRO A 349 30.54 1.35 23.77
CA PRO A 349 30.51 0.13 24.56
C PRO A 349 29.27 -0.71 24.21
N ALA A 350 29.31 -1.99 24.56
CA ALA A 350 28.21 -2.90 24.27
C ALA A 350 26.94 -2.50 25.03
N VAL A 351 25.88 -2.23 24.30
CA VAL A 351 24.52 -2.06 24.83
C VAL A 351 23.73 -3.31 24.47
N ASN A 352 23.18 -4.00 25.46
CA ASN A 352 22.40 -5.22 25.27
C ASN A 352 20.90 -4.90 25.24
N LEU A 353 20.23 -5.27 24.16
CA LEU A 353 18.80 -5.08 23.95
C LEU A 353 18.30 -6.04 22.85
N SER A 354 16.99 -6.14 22.66
CA SER A 354 16.37 -6.66 21.45
C SER A 354 15.63 -5.53 20.71
N ARG A 355 15.29 -5.74 19.43
CA ARG A 355 14.49 -4.79 18.62
C ARG A 355 15.03 -3.34 18.69
N PRO A 356 16.28 -3.08 18.27
CA PRO A 356 16.90 -1.76 18.34
C PRO A 356 16.17 -0.73 17.49
N ALA A 357 16.17 0.52 17.97
CA ALA A 357 15.75 1.69 17.23
C ALA A 357 16.68 2.87 17.57
N VAL A 358 17.38 3.40 16.57
CA VAL A 358 18.30 4.54 16.70
C VAL A 358 17.60 5.83 16.29
N SER A 359 17.80 6.90 17.06
CA SER A 359 17.21 8.21 16.81
C SER A 359 17.70 8.83 15.48
N PRO A 360 16.92 9.73 14.86
CA PRO A 360 17.27 10.34 13.56
C PRO A 360 18.60 11.10 13.53
N ASP A 361 19.03 11.62 14.68
CA ASP A 361 20.30 12.32 14.90
C ASP A 361 21.45 11.39 15.37
N TYR A 362 21.20 10.08 15.44
CA TYR A 362 22.14 9.04 15.87
C TYR A 362 22.71 9.24 17.29
N SER A 363 22.02 10.04 18.14
CA SER A 363 22.49 10.37 19.48
C SER A 363 22.00 9.39 20.56
N GLU A 364 20.86 8.73 20.37
CA GLU A 364 20.28 7.79 21.34
C GLU A 364 19.79 6.51 20.65
N VAL A 365 19.99 5.37 21.32
CA VAL A 365 19.37 4.09 20.94
C VAL A 365 18.30 3.73 21.96
N ALA A 366 17.17 3.24 21.46
CA ALA A 366 16.12 2.59 22.23
C ALA A 366 16.04 1.11 21.81
N GLY A 367 15.54 0.26 22.69
CA GLY A 367 15.26 -1.13 22.39
C GLY A 367 14.41 -1.76 23.49
N LEU A 368 14.16 -3.05 23.37
CA LEU A 368 13.43 -3.82 24.37
C LEU A 368 14.41 -4.61 25.25
N GLY A 369 14.01 -4.86 26.49
CA GLY A 369 14.55 -5.98 27.25
C GLY A 369 14.14 -7.31 26.61
N TYR A 370 14.88 -8.39 26.86
CA TYR A 370 14.64 -9.70 26.22
C TYR A 370 13.24 -10.28 26.43
N ALA A 371 12.60 -10.02 27.58
CA ALA A 371 11.23 -10.45 27.85
C ALA A 371 10.16 -9.54 27.24
N HIS A 372 10.59 -8.44 26.60
CA HIS A 372 9.77 -7.37 25.99
C HIS A 372 8.89 -6.62 27.00
N ASP A 373 9.17 -6.73 28.29
CA ASP A 373 8.49 -6.05 29.41
C ASP A 373 9.16 -4.73 29.81
N GLN A 374 10.28 -4.37 29.18
CA GLN A 374 11.02 -3.15 29.42
C GLN A 374 11.38 -2.45 28.12
N VAL A 375 11.33 -1.12 28.14
CA VAL A 375 11.95 -0.27 27.11
C VAL A 375 13.24 0.28 27.69
N ILE A 376 14.36 0.00 27.03
CA ILE A 376 15.71 0.42 27.43
C ILE A 376 16.17 1.54 26.49
N VAL A 377 16.82 2.55 27.02
CA VAL A 377 17.47 3.61 26.24
C VAL A 377 18.92 3.81 26.65
N ALA A 378 19.78 4.17 25.71
CA ALA A 378 21.18 4.48 25.95
C ALA A 378 21.65 5.64 25.04
N ALA A 379 22.38 6.58 25.64
CA ALA A 379 23.01 7.70 24.94
C ALA A 379 24.40 7.98 25.55
N PRO A 380 25.39 8.44 24.75
CA PRO A 380 25.37 8.45 23.28
C PRO A 380 25.33 7.02 22.69
N VAL A 381 24.94 6.85 21.41
CA VAL A 381 24.95 5.52 20.74
C VAL A 381 26.35 4.91 20.70
N THR A 382 27.39 5.76 20.54
CA THR A 382 28.81 5.37 20.51
C THR A 382 29.60 6.16 21.54
N GLY A 383 30.67 5.60 22.10
CA GLY A 383 31.33 6.19 23.28
C GLY A 383 30.55 5.90 24.56
N ALA A 384 30.86 6.48 25.72
CA ALA A 384 30.37 6.01 27.03
C ALA A 384 28.82 6.01 27.24
N ALA A 385 28.12 5.07 26.61
CA ALA A 385 26.68 4.89 26.68
C ALA A 385 26.26 4.38 28.06
N ALA A 386 25.26 5.02 28.67
CA ALA A 386 24.68 4.59 29.93
C ALA A 386 23.28 4.01 29.69
N PRO A 387 23.12 2.69 29.53
CA PRO A 387 21.80 2.09 29.36
C PRO A 387 20.97 2.24 30.63
N ARG A 388 19.70 2.62 30.47
CA ARG A 388 18.73 2.72 31.55
C ARG A 388 17.35 2.25 31.10
N VAL A 389 16.58 1.70 32.03
CA VAL A 389 15.18 1.37 31.79
C VAL A 389 14.36 2.67 31.75
N LEU A 390 13.65 2.87 30.65
CA LEU A 390 12.75 4.01 30.43
C LEU A 390 11.32 3.72 30.88
N LEU A 391 10.82 2.52 30.56
CA LEU A 391 9.48 2.06 30.90
C LEU A 391 9.54 0.61 31.38
N ASN A 392 8.70 0.28 32.36
CA ASN A 392 8.37 -1.10 32.74
C ASN A 392 6.91 -1.34 32.38
N ALA A 393 6.62 -2.51 31.83
CA ALA A 393 5.27 -2.92 31.52
C ALA A 393 4.49 -3.21 32.82
N ARG A 394 3.18 -3.09 32.76
CA ARG A 394 2.29 -3.68 33.75
C ARG A 394 2.43 -5.20 33.73
N GLU A 395 1.93 -5.85 34.77
CA GLU A 395 1.92 -7.30 34.87
C GLU A 395 1.30 -7.94 33.63
N GLY A 396 2.00 -8.91 33.02
CA GLY A 396 1.59 -9.57 31.77
C GLY A 396 1.69 -8.70 30.51
N GLY A 397 2.12 -7.45 30.62
CA GLY A 397 2.26 -6.52 29.51
C GLY A 397 3.54 -6.72 28.71
N ARG A 398 3.51 -6.37 27.43
CA ARG A 398 4.67 -6.36 26.53
C ARG A 398 4.67 -5.11 25.68
N PHE A 399 5.86 -4.61 25.36
CA PHE A 399 6.05 -3.48 24.48
C PHE A 399 6.27 -3.92 23.03
N THR A 400 5.74 -3.15 22.09
CA THR A 400 6.18 -3.18 20.69
C THR A 400 7.60 -2.61 20.57
N ALA A 401 8.31 -2.99 19.52
CA ALA A 401 9.58 -2.36 19.17
C ALA A 401 9.44 -0.82 19.18
N PRO A 402 10.41 -0.09 19.77
CA PRO A 402 10.35 1.36 19.75
C PRO A 402 10.46 1.91 18.32
N SER A 403 9.80 3.05 18.07
CA SER A 403 9.84 3.75 16.79
C SER A 403 10.14 5.22 17.03
N TRP A 404 11.01 5.81 16.21
CA TRP A 404 11.28 7.24 16.21
C TRP A 404 10.51 7.94 15.10
N SER A 405 10.01 9.14 15.38
CA SER A 405 9.55 10.09 14.37
C SER A 405 10.66 11.11 14.03
N PRO A 406 10.55 11.84 12.90
CA PRO A 406 11.60 12.75 12.44
C PRO A 406 12.00 13.84 13.43
N ASP A 407 11.07 14.27 14.28
CA ASP A 407 11.28 15.27 15.35
C ASP A 407 12.02 14.71 16.58
N GLY A 408 12.46 13.44 16.54
CA GLY A 408 13.12 12.77 17.64
C GLY A 408 12.16 12.32 18.75
N THR A 409 10.85 12.26 18.50
CA THR A 409 9.92 11.68 19.47
C THR A 409 9.99 10.14 19.41
N LEU A 410 10.12 9.49 20.59
CA LEU A 410 10.12 8.04 20.74
C LEU A 410 8.70 7.52 21.03
N TRP A 411 8.30 6.48 20.32
CA TRP A 411 6.97 5.87 20.38
C TRP A 411 7.08 4.37 20.69
N THR A 412 6.21 3.85 21.53
CA THR A 412 6.08 2.40 21.80
C THR A 412 4.70 2.11 22.36
N VAL A 413 4.15 0.94 22.05
CA VAL A 413 2.84 0.52 22.55
C VAL A 413 3.03 -0.59 23.57
N GLU A 414 2.45 -0.42 24.75
CA GLU A 414 2.30 -1.49 25.74
C GLU A 414 0.98 -2.23 25.46
N SER A 415 1.02 -3.54 25.26
CA SER A 415 -0.15 -4.40 25.10
C SER A 415 -0.27 -5.37 26.27
N THR A 416 -1.48 -5.52 26.80
CA THR A 416 -1.88 -6.50 27.82
C THR A 416 -3.06 -7.33 27.30
N SER A 417 -3.55 -8.29 28.09
CA SER A 417 -4.80 -9.01 27.78
C SER A 417 -6.05 -8.12 27.79
N GLU A 418 -5.97 -6.94 28.42
CA GLU A 418 -7.11 -6.01 28.57
C GLU A 418 -7.15 -4.93 27.48
N GLY A 419 -6.05 -4.74 26.74
CA GLY A 419 -5.95 -3.70 25.72
C GLY A 419 -4.54 -3.19 25.53
N SER A 420 -4.40 -1.98 25.00
CA SER A 420 -3.10 -1.37 24.75
C SER A 420 -3.02 0.11 25.15
N THR A 421 -1.80 0.60 25.33
CA THR A 421 -1.51 1.98 25.72
C THR A 421 -0.32 2.48 24.91
N LEU A 422 -0.52 3.57 24.17
CA LEU A 422 0.56 4.24 23.44
C LEU A 422 1.35 5.16 24.38
N TRP A 423 2.66 4.93 24.45
CA TRP A 423 3.63 5.75 25.16
C TRP A 423 4.44 6.60 24.19
N VAL A 424 4.66 7.86 24.57
CA VAL A 424 5.30 8.88 23.74
C VAL A 424 6.31 9.66 24.58
N ARG A 425 7.55 9.77 24.10
CA ARG A 425 8.61 10.55 24.76
C ARG A 425 9.26 11.51 23.78
N ARG A 426 8.91 12.79 23.89
CA ARG A 426 9.57 13.88 23.17
C ARG A 426 11.03 14.08 23.67
N PRO A 427 11.93 14.61 22.84
CA PRO A 427 13.31 14.90 23.25
C PRO A 427 13.37 15.72 24.55
N GLY A 428 14.22 15.31 25.49
CA GLY A 428 14.42 16.00 26.77
C GLY A 428 13.20 16.03 27.71
N ARG A 429 12.19 15.18 27.48
CA ARG A 429 10.99 15.07 28.33
C ARG A 429 10.80 13.65 28.85
N SER A 430 10.01 13.50 29.91
CA SER A 430 9.57 12.20 30.40
C SER A 430 8.53 11.58 29.46
N PRO A 431 8.46 10.24 29.36
CA PRO A 431 7.39 9.57 28.63
C PRO A 431 6.01 9.90 29.20
N VAL A 432 5.03 10.09 28.31
CA VAL A 432 3.62 10.30 28.63
C VAL A 432 2.76 9.34 27.83
N ARG A 433 1.52 9.11 28.27
CA ARG A 433 0.54 8.34 27.49
C ARG A 433 -0.14 9.25 26.48
N ALA A 434 -0.43 8.74 25.28
CA ALA A 434 -1.29 9.46 24.34
C ALA A 434 -2.68 9.65 24.95
N ALA A 435 -3.24 10.87 24.84
CA ALA A 435 -4.53 11.21 25.42
C ALA A 435 -5.67 10.45 24.72
N HIS A 436 -5.61 10.40 23.39
CA HIS A 436 -6.52 9.61 22.57
C HIS A 436 -5.74 8.53 21.82
N TRP A 437 -6.14 7.28 22.05
CA TRP A 437 -5.54 6.10 21.43
C TRP A 437 -6.64 5.19 20.87
N GLY A 438 -6.77 5.19 19.54
CA GLY A 438 -7.84 4.47 18.83
C GLY A 438 -7.81 2.95 18.95
N LEU A 439 -6.71 2.37 19.46
CA LEU A 439 -6.55 0.92 19.64
C LEU A 439 -6.52 0.49 21.11
N GLY A 440 -6.97 1.35 22.04
CA GLY A 440 -6.89 1.07 23.48
C GLY A 440 -7.54 -0.24 23.93
N GLY A 441 -8.58 -0.71 23.24
CA GLY A 441 -9.23 -2.01 23.49
C GLY A 441 -8.77 -3.14 22.57
N ARG A 442 -7.55 -3.05 22.03
CA ARG A 442 -6.98 -4.05 21.11
C ARG A 442 -5.54 -4.38 21.52
N GLU A 443 -5.13 -5.60 21.18
CA GLU A 443 -3.74 -6.03 21.28
C GLU A 443 -2.96 -5.56 20.05
N VAL A 444 -1.91 -4.79 20.29
CA VAL A 444 -1.03 -4.27 19.24
C VAL A 444 0.30 -5.01 19.28
N LEU A 445 0.69 -5.55 18.12
CA LEU A 445 1.85 -6.43 17.95
C LEU A 445 3.07 -5.67 17.39
N ALA A 446 2.84 -4.65 16.56
CA ALA A 446 3.89 -3.77 16.05
C ALA A 446 3.32 -2.36 15.82
N PHE A 447 4.13 -1.32 16.02
CA PHE A 447 3.75 0.08 15.78
C PHE A 447 4.95 0.88 15.26
N HIS A 448 4.81 1.48 14.09
CA HIS A 448 5.89 2.17 13.39
C HIS A 448 5.42 3.49 12.76
N VAL A 449 5.99 4.60 13.22
CA VAL A 449 5.69 5.94 12.71
C VAL A 449 6.37 6.17 11.36
N ALA A 450 5.65 6.70 10.38
CA ALA A 450 6.18 7.03 9.06
C ALA A 450 7.21 8.17 9.12
N ARG A 451 8.03 8.28 8.08
CA ARG A 451 9.03 9.36 7.92
C ARG A 451 8.42 10.74 7.73
N ASP A 452 7.12 10.81 7.43
CA ASP A 452 6.36 12.06 7.40
C ASP A 452 5.86 12.52 8.79
N GLY A 453 6.02 11.69 9.84
CA GLY A 453 5.60 12.01 11.21
C GLY A 453 4.09 12.07 11.45
N VAL A 454 3.27 11.86 10.41
CA VAL A 454 1.80 12.02 10.44
C VAL A 454 1.08 10.67 10.33
N ARG A 455 1.69 9.67 9.69
CA ARG A 455 1.10 8.33 9.55
C ARG A 455 1.80 7.31 10.44
N ALA A 456 1.09 6.26 10.85
CA ALA A 456 1.67 5.13 11.57
C ALA A 456 1.16 3.81 11.00
N ALA A 457 2.06 2.84 10.81
CA ALA A 457 1.71 1.48 10.46
C ALA A 457 1.64 0.62 11.72
N VAL A 458 0.63 -0.23 11.80
CA VAL A 458 0.37 -1.06 12.98
C VAL A 458 0.01 -2.48 12.56
N ILE A 459 0.49 -3.47 13.32
CA ILE A 459 -0.10 -4.81 13.33
C ILE A 459 -0.98 -4.89 14.58
N VAL A 460 -2.27 -5.12 14.39
CA VAL A 460 -3.25 -5.20 15.47
C VAL A 460 -4.05 -6.50 15.36
N ARG A 461 -4.37 -7.13 16.50
CA ARG A 461 -5.21 -8.32 16.51
C ARG A 461 -6.69 -7.94 16.43
N VAL A 462 -7.35 -8.39 15.37
CA VAL A 462 -8.79 -8.19 15.11
C VAL A 462 -9.39 -9.57 14.83
N ASP A 463 -10.46 -9.92 15.53
CA ASP A 463 -11.12 -11.24 15.41
C ASP A 463 -10.15 -12.43 15.53
N GLY A 464 -9.17 -12.29 16.43
CA GLY A 464 -8.14 -13.29 16.69
C GLY A 464 -7.00 -13.33 15.67
N ARG A 465 -7.02 -12.50 14.62
CA ARG A 465 -6.01 -12.49 13.54
C ARG A 465 -5.18 -11.20 13.54
N PRO A 466 -3.86 -11.27 13.35
CA PRO A 466 -3.04 -10.09 13.08
C PRO A 466 -3.42 -9.44 11.75
N GLN A 467 -3.73 -8.15 11.77
CA GLN A 467 -4.06 -7.35 10.59
C GLN A 467 -3.20 -6.11 10.53
N ILE A 468 -2.83 -5.71 9.32
CA ILE A 468 -2.06 -4.48 9.09
C ILE A 468 -3.01 -3.33 8.85
N GLN A 469 -2.84 -2.26 9.62
CA GLN A 469 -3.59 -1.03 9.48
C GLN A 469 -2.65 0.17 9.39
N ILE A 470 -3.12 1.24 8.77
CA ILE A 470 -2.48 2.56 8.81
C ILE A 470 -3.38 3.49 9.61
N GLY A 471 -2.80 4.18 10.57
CA GLY A 471 -3.45 5.20 11.38
C GLY A 471 -2.84 6.58 11.16
N ARG A 472 -3.56 7.56 11.67
CA ARG A 472 -3.23 8.97 11.69
C ARG A 472 -2.66 9.37 13.05
N ILE A 473 -1.63 10.21 13.04
CA ILE A 473 -1.14 11.00 14.18
C ILE A 473 -1.58 12.44 13.94
N ALA A 474 -2.44 12.95 14.80
CA ALA A 474 -2.94 14.32 14.76
C ALA A 474 -2.85 14.98 16.13
N HIS A 475 -3.01 16.29 16.16
CA HIS A 475 -3.17 17.04 17.39
C HIS A 475 -4.54 17.72 17.36
N ALA A 476 -5.29 17.59 18.44
CA ALA A 476 -6.52 18.34 18.64
C ALA A 476 -6.22 19.84 18.83
N PRO A 477 -7.22 20.74 18.73
CA PRO A 477 -7.00 22.18 18.88
C PRO A 477 -6.36 22.61 20.21
N ASP A 478 -6.55 21.82 21.27
CA ASP A 478 -5.94 22.03 22.60
C ASP A 478 -4.50 21.48 22.71
N GLY A 479 -3.96 20.94 21.61
CA GLY A 479 -2.63 20.35 21.55
C GLY A 479 -2.55 18.92 22.07
N THR A 480 -3.67 18.31 22.46
CA THR A 480 -3.68 16.90 22.86
C THR A 480 -3.41 15.99 21.66
N LEU A 481 -2.66 14.93 21.92
CA LEU A 481 -2.27 13.97 20.91
C LEU A 481 -3.41 12.98 20.64
N ASP A 482 -3.83 12.90 19.38
CA ASP A 482 -4.81 11.95 18.87
C ASP A 482 -4.15 11.00 17.88
N VAL A 483 -4.07 9.71 18.25
CA VAL A 483 -3.57 8.67 17.37
C VAL A 483 -4.67 7.64 17.13
N GLY A 484 -5.18 7.59 15.92
CA GLY A 484 -6.44 6.93 15.61
C GLY A 484 -6.72 6.83 14.11
N ALA A 485 -8.02 6.73 13.77
CA ALA A 485 -8.49 6.55 12.39
C ALA A 485 -7.78 5.40 11.65
N PHE A 486 -7.56 4.28 12.34
CA PHE A 486 -6.88 3.13 11.78
C PHE A 486 -7.74 2.45 10.72
N LEU A 487 -7.17 2.28 9.53
CA LEU A 487 -7.82 1.63 8.40
C LEU A 487 -6.98 0.43 7.93
N PRO A 488 -7.60 -0.73 7.68
CA PRO A 488 -6.92 -1.87 7.07
C PRO A 488 -6.56 -1.59 5.60
N VAL A 489 -5.31 -1.87 5.25
CA VAL A 489 -4.74 -1.54 3.92
C VAL A 489 -4.99 -2.63 2.89
N SER A 490 -4.90 -3.89 3.28
CA SER A 490 -5.08 -5.05 2.40
C SER A 490 -5.67 -6.23 3.17
N SER A 491 -6.46 -7.04 2.48
CA SER A 491 -7.03 -8.30 2.97
C SER A 491 -6.35 -9.53 2.38
N GLU A 492 -5.27 -9.36 1.60
CA GLU A 492 -4.59 -10.46 0.91
C GLU A 492 -3.74 -11.33 1.86
N LEU A 493 -3.27 -10.73 2.95
CA LEU A 493 -2.56 -11.43 4.02
C LEU A 493 -3.53 -11.97 5.07
N GLN A 494 -3.37 -13.25 5.40
CA GLN A 494 -4.10 -13.92 6.48
C GLN A 494 -3.44 -13.74 7.85
N ASP A 495 -2.15 -13.42 7.84
CA ASP A 495 -1.32 -13.28 9.02
C ASP A 495 -0.21 -12.26 8.76
N ALA A 496 0.22 -11.56 9.80
CA ALA A 496 1.24 -10.52 9.75
C ALA A 496 2.16 -10.66 10.97
N VAL A 497 3.46 -10.74 10.71
CA VAL A 497 4.50 -11.01 11.71
C VAL A 497 5.25 -9.74 12.09
N ASP A 498 5.75 -8.99 11.11
CA ASP A 498 6.49 -7.76 11.32
C ASP A 498 6.33 -6.81 10.13
N ILE A 499 6.52 -5.51 10.36
CA ILE A 499 6.30 -4.47 9.35
C ILE A 499 7.35 -3.36 9.44
N ALA A 500 7.73 -2.81 8.29
CA ALA A 500 8.57 -1.64 8.19
C ALA A 500 8.15 -0.74 7.02
N TRP A 501 8.40 0.56 7.13
CA TRP A 501 8.22 1.49 6.01
C TRP A 501 9.36 1.30 5.00
N ARG A 502 9.02 0.90 3.76
CA ARG A 502 9.97 0.81 2.66
C ARG A 502 10.34 2.20 2.15
N ASP A 503 9.29 2.98 1.95
CA ASP A 503 9.26 4.38 1.52
C ASP A 503 7.91 4.97 1.93
N HIS A 504 7.63 6.20 1.56
CA HIS A 504 6.39 6.89 1.94
C HIS A 504 5.11 6.25 1.36
N GLY A 505 5.20 5.46 0.29
CA GLY A 505 4.07 4.82 -0.38
C GLY A 505 3.92 3.34 -0.09
N THR A 506 4.95 2.70 0.46
CA THR A 506 5.07 1.23 0.51
C THR A 506 5.52 0.74 1.88
N LEU A 507 4.89 -0.33 2.37
CA LEU A 507 5.36 -1.11 3.51
C LEU A 507 6.12 -2.35 3.04
N ALA A 508 7.18 -2.71 3.73
CA ALA A 508 7.76 -4.04 3.71
C ALA A 508 7.16 -4.85 4.86
N VAL A 509 6.61 -6.03 4.55
CA VAL A 509 5.80 -6.82 5.47
C VAL A 509 6.28 -8.26 5.49
N LEU A 510 6.38 -8.88 6.67
CA LEU A 510 6.41 -10.33 6.80
C LEU A 510 5.02 -10.85 7.12
N GLY A 511 4.52 -11.80 6.34
CA GLY A 511 3.19 -12.35 6.55
C GLY A 511 2.94 -13.62 5.74
N ARG A 512 1.70 -14.10 5.79
CA ARG A 512 1.26 -15.28 5.04
C ARG A 512 0.05 -14.90 4.18
N ALA A 513 0.19 -14.99 2.85
CA ALA A 513 -0.95 -14.82 1.96
C ALA A 513 -1.83 -16.08 1.96
N ASN A 514 -3.08 -15.96 1.49
CA ASN A 514 -4.07 -17.05 1.47
C ASN A 514 -3.60 -18.39 0.88
N ARG A 515 -2.62 -18.37 -0.03
CA ARG A 515 -2.12 -19.56 -0.74
C ARG A 515 -0.78 -20.06 -0.23
N ASP A 516 -0.17 -19.36 0.72
CA ASP A 516 1.18 -19.66 1.18
C ASP A 516 1.15 -20.48 2.47
N ALA A 517 1.98 -21.51 2.53
CA ALA A 517 2.18 -22.30 3.74
C ALA A 517 3.21 -21.67 4.70
N GLN A 518 4.03 -20.75 4.22
CA GLN A 518 5.17 -20.17 4.94
C GLN A 518 5.02 -18.65 5.07
N THR A 519 5.65 -18.08 6.10
CA THR A 519 5.81 -16.64 6.22
C THR A 519 6.81 -16.16 5.19
N LEU A 520 6.40 -15.22 4.35
CA LEU A 520 7.21 -14.62 3.29
C LEU A 520 7.20 -13.09 3.40
N PRO A 521 8.23 -12.43 2.84
CA PRO A 521 8.25 -10.98 2.71
C PRO A 521 7.43 -10.50 1.51
N PHE A 522 6.72 -9.40 1.71
CA PHE A 522 5.90 -8.72 0.71
C PHE A 522 6.16 -7.21 0.73
N LEU A 523 6.01 -6.58 -0.42
CA LEU A 523 5.78 -5.14 -0.54
C LEU A 523 4.28 -4.89 -0.60
N MET A 524 3.80 -4.02 0.27
CA MET A 524 2.39 -3.66 0.40
C MET A 524 2.23 -2.15 0.16
N PRO A 525 1.66 -1.74 -0.98
CA PRO A 525 1.30 -0.35 -1.23
C PRO A 525 0.28 0.15 -0.19
N VAL A 526 0.56 1.29 0.45
CA VAL A 526 -0.31 1.92 1.46
C VAL A 526 -1.64 2.37 0.86
N SER A 527 -1.65 2.56 -0.46
CA SER A 527 -2.82 2.93 -1.22
C SER A 527 -3.87 1.81 -1.35
N GLY A 528 -3.55 0.56 -0.99
CA GLY A 528 -4.47 -0.58 -1.09
C GLY A 528 -4.41 -1.31 -2.44
N SER A 529 -3.42 -1.02 -3.29
CA SER A 529 -3.11 -1.82 -4.48
C SER A 529 -2.59 -3.21 -4.10
N ALA A 530 -2.50 -4.11 -5.08
CA ALA A 530 -2.09 -5.50 -4.84
C ALA A 530 -0.70 -5.60 -4.18
N ILE A 531 -0.54 -6.57 -3.27
CA ILE A 531 0.77 -6.85 -2.67
C ILE A 531 1.68 -7.59 -3.65
N THR A 532 2.99 -7.36 -3.55
CA THR A 532 4.01 -8.04 -4.38
C THR A 532 4.95 -8.86 -3.50
N SER A 533 5.15 -10.13 -3.83
CA SER A 533 6.14 -10.97 -3.14
C SER A 533 7.56 -10.41 -3.32
N LEU A 534 8.37 -10.46 -2.27
CA LEU A 534 9.71 -9.89 -2.24
C LEU A 534 10.80 -10.96 -2.21
N GLY A 535 11.46 -11.13 -3.34
CA GLY A 535 12.63 -11.95 -3.54
C GLY A 535 12.28 -13.42 -3.76
N VAL A 536 13.32 -14.23 -3.88
CA VAL A 536 13.22 -15.68 -4.10
C VAL A 536 14.20 -16.43 -3.22
N GLY A 537 13.87 -17.68 -2.89
CA GLY A 537 14.70 -18.58 -2.09
C GLY A 537 14.15 -18.86 -0.70
N SER A 538 14.81 -19.79 0.00
CA SER A 538 14.44 -20.16 1.37
C SER A 538 15.02 -19.15 2.36
N LEU A 539 14.14 -18.55 3.16
CA LEU A 539 14.51 -17.61 4.21
C LEU A 539 14.57 -18.28 5.60
N GLY A 540 14.28 -19.59 5.74
CA GLY A 540 14.09 -20.19 7.06
C GLY A 540 12.76 -19.77 7.68
N GLU A 541 12.78 -19.32 8.94
CA GLU A 541 11.65 -18.77 9.67
C GLU A 541 11.83 -17.25 9.88
N PRO A 542 11.37 -16.40 8.96
CA PRO A 542 11.45 -14.94 9.10
C PRO A 542 10.71 -14.46 10.35
N GLU A 543 11.40 -13.68 11.18
CA GLU A 543 10.86 -13.15 12.43
C GLU A 543 10.73 -11.63 12.42
N THR A 544 11.66 -10.94 11.72
CA THR A 544 11.76 -9.48 11.76
C THR A 544 12.12 -8.91 10.40
N ILE A 545 11.64 -7.69 10.10
CA ILE A 545 11.92 -7.01 8.83
C ILE A 545 12.21 -5.54 9.04
N THR A 546 13.16 -5.01 8.27
CA THR A 546 13.41 -3.58 8.21
C THR A 546 13.67 -3.13 6.78
N ALA A 547 13.29 -1.89 6.51
CA ALA A 547 13.45 -1.25 5.22
C ALA A 547 13.65 0.26 5.41
N ALA A 548 14.24 0.89 4.41
CA ALA A 548 14.38 2.34 4.29
C ALA A 548 14.45 2.74 2.81
N PRO A 549 14.11 3.99 2.44
CA PRO A 549 14.13 4.46 1.06
C PRO A 549 15.47 4.18 0.38
N GLY A 550 15.45 3.50 -0.77
CA GLY A 550 16.64 3.17 -1.56
C GLY A 550 17.58 2.09 -0.98
N ALA A 551 17.44 1.73 0.30
CA ALA A 551 18.29 0.72 0.94
C ALA A 551 17.87 -0.71 0.59
N PRO A 552 18.69 -1.75 0.76
CA PRO A 552 18.24 -3.14 0.71
C PRO A 552 17.30 -3.48 1.87
N VAL A 553 16.23 -4.24 1.61
CA VAL A 553 15.43 -4.82 2.70
C VAL A 553 16.26 -5.84 3.47
N LEU A 554 16.13 -5.84 4.80
CA LEU A 554 16.79 -6.80 5.69
C LEU A 554 15.75 -7.59 6.47
N ILE A 555 16.00 -8.88 6.67
CA ILE A 555 15.14 -9.79 7.42
C ILE A 555 15.97 -10.49 8.49
N GLY A 556 15.54 -10.44 9.75
CA GLY A 556 16.06 -11.36 10.76
C GLY A 556 15.26 -12.67 10.72
N THR A 557 15.95 -13.79 10.69
CA THR A 557 15.36 -15.12 10.51
C THR A 557 16.08 -16.17 11.34
N ARG A 558 15.35 -17.24 11.69
CA ARG A 558 15.94 -18.46 12.23
C ARG A 558 16.10 -19.49 11.12
N ALA A 559 17.32 -20.00 10.95
CA ALA A 559 17.62 -21.06 9.99
C ALA A 559 18.55 -22.10 10.60
N ALA A 560 18.14 -23.38 10.59
CA ALA A 560 18.88 -24.48 11.19
C ALA A 560 19.27 -24.25 12.67
N GLY A 561 18.40 -23.58 13.44
CA GLY A 561 18.63 -23.25 14.85
C GLY A 561 19.47 -22.00 15.12
N GLU A 562 20.03 -21.38 14.08
CA GLU A 562 20.86 -20.17 14.19
C GLU A 562 20.07 -18.91 13.82
N GLN A 563 20.37 -17.80 14.49
CA GLN A 563 19.82 -16.48 14.15
C GLN A 563 20.67 -15.83 13.07
N LYS A 564 20.03 -15.45 11.96
CA LYS A 564 20.68 -14.84 10.80
C LYS A 564 19.95 -13.59 10.35
N VAL A 565 20.70 -12.63 9.84
CA VAL A 565 20.18 -11.52 9.05
C VAL A 565 20.39 -11.84 7.57
N CYS A 566 19.28 -11.83 6.84
CA CYS A 566 19.21 -11.91 5.39
C CYS A 566 19.14 -10.50 4.80
N ARG A 567 19.88 -10.27 3.72
CA ARG A 567 19.89 -9.00 2.98
C ARG A 567 19.43 -9.21 1.54
N GLN A 568 18.55 -8.34 1.06
CA GLN A 568 18.15 -8.31 -0.36
C GLN A 568 19.36 -7.89 -1.21
N ARG A 569 19.67 -8.63 -2.27
CA ARG A 569 20.86 -8.34 -3.09
C ARG A 569 20.71 -7.08 -3.96
N SER A 570 19.54 -6.87 -4.55
CA SER A 570 19.22 -5.74 -5.42
C SER A 570 17.93 -5.05 -4.96
N PRO A 571 18.02 -3.86 -4.32
CA PRO A 571 16.86 -3.14 -3.77
C PRO A 571 15.81 -2.74 -4.79
N ALA A 572 16.20 -2.61 -6.06
CA ALA A 572 15.36 -2.19 -7.17
C ALA A 572 14.64 -3.37 -7.87
N ASN A 573 15.00 -4.62 -7.53
CA ASN A 573 14.43 -5.81 -8.15
C ASN A 573 13.64 -6.61 -7.10
N THR A 574 12.32 -6.71 -7.30
CA THR A 574 11.41 -7.45 -6.44
C THR A 574 11.66 -8.96 -6.45
N TYR A 575 12.31 -9.53 -7.48
CA TYR A 575 12.70 -10.94 -7.53
C TYR A 575 14.13 -11.20 -7.07
N SER A 576 14.77 -10.20 -6.45
CA SER A 576 16.16 -10.34 -6.00
C SER A 576 16.33 -11.50 -5.02
N ALA A 577 17.36 -12.31 -5.22
CA ALA A 577 17.79 -13.29 -4.24
C ALA A 577 18.21 -12.64 -2.91
N TRP A 578 18.12 -13.44 -1.84
CA TRP A 578 18.52 -13.10 -0.48
C TRP A 578 19.92 -13.63 -0.14
N VAL A 579 20.69 -12.85 0.62
CA VAL A 579 21.99 -13.25 1.18
C VAL A 579 21.84 -13.42 2.70
N CYS A 580 21.83 -14.65 3.18
CA CYS A 580 21.55 -15.01 4.58
C CYS A 580 22.80 -15.54 5.30
N SER A 581 23.83 -14.70 5.43
CA SER A 581 25.13 -15.09 5.99
C SER A 581 25.54 -14.33 7.24
N ILE A 582 24.78 -13.31 7.65
CA ILE A 582 25.15 -12.44 8.76
C ILE A 582 24.60 -13.05 10.05
N ALA A 583 25.44 -13.39 11.01
CA ALA A 583 24.99 -13.87 12.32
C ALA A 583 24.35 -12.74 13.13
N GLY A 584 23.18 -12.99 13.71
CA GLY A 584 22.44 -12.05 14.55
C GLY A 584 20.97 -11.89 14.15
N ARG A 585 20.31 -10.90 14.73
CA ARG A 585 18.85 -10.71 14.62
C ARG A 585 18.45 -9.24 14.73
N ASP A 586 17.15 -8.98 14.60
CA ASP A 586 16.51 -7.67 14.75
C ASP A 586 17.22 -6.55 13.95
N PRO A 587 17.36 -6.68 12.61
CA PRO A 587 17.93 -5.61 11.82
C PRO A 587 17.04 -4.36 11.85
N TYR A 588 17.66 -3.18 11.81
CA TYR A 588 16.97 -1.89 11.88
C TYR A 588 17.68 -0.81 11.06
N TYR A 589 16.95 -0.09 10.21
CA TYR A 589 17.41 1.18 9.64
C TYR A 589 16.92 2.38 10.47
N PRO A 590 17.82 3.32 10.83
CA PRO A 590 17.43 4.63 11.35
C PRO A 590 16.49 5.36 10.39
N ARG A 591 15.60 6.16 10.96
CA ARG A 591 14.60 6.94 10.22
C ARG A 591 15.01 8.39 10.11
#